data_AF-A0AA43RHM4-F1
#
_entry.id   AF-A0AA43RHM4-F1
#
_cell.length_a   1.000
_cell.length_b   1.000
_cell.length_c   1.000
_cell.angle_alpha   90.00
_cell.angle_beta   90.00
_cell.angle_gamma   90.00
#
_symmetry.space_group_name_H-M   'P 1'
#
loop_
_entity.id
_entity.type
_entity.pdbx_description
1 polymer ?
#
loop_
_entity_poly.entity_id
_entity_poly.type
_entity_poly.pdbx_seq_one_letter_code
_entity_poly.pdbx_strand_id
1 'polypeptide(L)'
;MNMTSQSSSNSEVKKSKKQIKKDERKSWSEERRRLRTVSIFNIVLSTCLIAFLGVVLAALMALFSSGAISQGLGPTENVNIIYSADEIAQAFIYAIFMQAVLLLAGIFGVRGAKNPKKIMSVFFLSFFYNIFMLSGLVNTVANDQDITSNILSIVMLCLPAYMCYLAWRIRVNREDLDGQLPGNDGAEYPDGFNPKKLGLMWFLMVIFAINIIVTVLSLTVLVKGQYELTFTQLLDLLNLIFEGVLFYMIWKRYAVTRKAAVFFSLFNIVIGTGFNLYVGTFNAETQVSLCFFDLLILFYFLFSRRAEAILTVKLTKEGVIRHVEKEEKFFKPKTWAFWRSIIVYFCIFSVMGHWMEAGYCTFIKLGILPGIYDPTSQIWSDWLYPFPVYGIGFVACALAFYPIKNWLQKHIHNKWSPLLVSFVINALVCTGIELVLGLTQNQPVNGVYPLWDYSNMFCNFMGQICLQNALAFGFAATIITWVVYPFLEQHRLMLDNNVCNVIFVVVVVFFAILMGLYLVKLTLPEAISGTLSTSTE
;
A
#
# COMPACT_ATOMS: atom_id res chain seq x y z
N MET A 1 1.54 21.04 63.27
CA MET A 1 2.00 22.27 62.60
C MET A 1 2.56 22.08 61.17
N ASN A 2 2.55 20.88 60.56
CA ASN A 2 3.21 20.64 59.24
C ASN A 2 2.29 20.59 57.99
N MET A 3 0.96 20.69 58.11
CA MET A 3 0.07 20.62 56.92
C MET A 3 -0.26 22.00 56.30
N THR A 4 -0.11 23.10 57.04
CA THR A 4 -0.39 24.47 56.54
C THR A 4 0.76 25.09 55.77
N SER A 5 2.01 24.66 55.99
CA SER A 5 3.20 25.19 55.28
C SER A 5 3.41 24.57 53.88
N GLN A 6 2.94 23.33 53.65
CA GLN A 6 2.98 22.70 52.32
C GLN A 6 1.91 23.24 51.37
N SER A 7 0.75 23.67 51.88
CA SER A 7 -0.33 24.23 51.05
C SER A 7 -0.01 25.66 50.59
N SER A 8 0.61 26.49 51.44
CA SER A 8 1.06 27.83 51.10
C SER A 8 2.18 27.81 50.04
N SER A 9 3.19 26.96 50.24
CA SER A 9 4.29 26.71 49.29
C SER A 9 3.79 26.27 47.90
N ASN A 10 2.87 25.30 47.83
CA ASN A 10 2.29 24.87 46.55
C ASN A 10 1.42 25.95 45.89
N SER A 11 0.79 26.82 46.67
CA SER A 11 0.00 27.95 46.15
C SER A 11 0.90 29.04 45.56
N GLU A 12 2.04 29.32 46.19
CA GLU A 12 3.04 30.29 45.73
C GLU A 12 3.78 29.80 44.49
N VAL A 13 4.15 28.52 44.43
CA VAL A 13 4.75 27.90 43.23
C VAL A 13 3.76 27.94 42.04
N LYS A 14 2.46 27.73 42.29
CA LYS A 14 1.42 27.87 41.25
C LYS A 14 1.23 29.32 40.80
N LYS A 15 1.25 30.29 41.72
CA LYS A 15 1.18 31.73 41.41
C LYS A 15 2.42 32.18 40.61
N SER A 16 3.62 31.79 41.02
CA SER A 16 4.88 32.05 40.33
C SER A 16 4.89 31.46 38.91
N LYS A 17 4.53 30.18 38.73
CA LYS A 17 4.39 29.57 37.40
C LYS A 17 3.31 30.23 36.53
N LYS A 18 2.23 30.76 37.11
CA LYS A 18 1.21 31.53 36.39
C LYS A 18 1.75 32.89 35.95
N GLN A 19 2.53 33.56 36.80
CA GLN A 19 3.14 34.86 36.51
C GLN A 19 4.20 34.74 35.41
N ILE A 20 5.12 33.77 35.51
CA ILE A 20 6.14 33.48 34.47
C ILE A 20 5.46 33.21 33.12
N LYS A 21 4.41 32.39 33.10
CA LYS A 21 3.64 32.13 31.87
C LYS A 21 2.85 33.35 31.36
N LYS A 22 2.61 34.36 32.18
CA LYS A 22 1.92 35.61 31.81
C LYS A 22 2.92 36.59 31.21
N ASP A 23 4.11 36.67 31.79
CA ASP A 23 5.21 37.52 31.30
C ASP A 23 5.81 36.96 30.00
N GLU A 24 5.98 35.64 29.90
CA GLU A 24 6.35 34.95 28.65
C GLU A 24 5.32 35.19 27.52
N ARG A 25 4.03 35.37 27.84
CA ARG A 25 3.01 35.69 26.82
C ARG A 25 3.03 37.14 26.40
N LYS A 26 3.44 38.05 27.30
CA LYS A 26 3.61 39.48 26.99
C LYS A 26 4.82 39.74 26.08
N SER A 27 5.75 38.79 25.94
CA SER A 27 6.85 38.87 24.98
C SER A 27 6.53 38.32 23.59
N TRP A 28 5.40 37.60 23.42
CA TRP A 28 5.01 37.07 22.10
C TRP A 28 4.59 38.18 21.14
N SER A 29 4.92 38.00 19.84
CA SER A 29 4.39 38.78 18.73
C SER A 29 2.85 38.77 18.71
N GLU A 30 2.27 39.77 18.07
CA GLU A 30 0.82 39.89 17.96
C GLU A 30 0.22 38.70 17.20
N GLU A 31 0.90 38.25 16.14
CA GLU A 31 0.54 37.09 15.33
C GLU A 31 0.50 35.80 16.15
N ARG A 32 1.48 35.57 17.04
CA ARG A 32 1.49 34.39 17.93
C ARG A 32 0.35 34.41 18.96
N ARG A 33 -0.01 35.60 19.46
CA ARG A 33 -1.17 35.76 20.36
C ARG A 33 -2.47 35.47 19.62
N ARG A 34 -2.65 36.07 18.44
CA ARG A 34 -3.81 35.85 17.58
C ARG A 34 -3.95 34.37 17.21
N LEU A 35 -2.87 33.72 16.77
CA LEU A 35 -2.88 32.30 16.41
C LEU A 35 -3.32 31.44 17.59
N ARG A 36 -2.81 31.70 18.80
CA ARG A 36 -3.23 30.96 19.99
C ARG A 36 -4.72 31.15 20.31
N THR A 37 -5.22 32.38 20.26
CA THR A 37 -6.63 32.67 20.55
C THR A 37 -7.54 31.95 19.55
N VAL A 38 -7.25 32.09 18.26
CA VAL A 38 -7.97 31.43 17.16
C VAL A 38 -7.90 29.90 17.31
N SER A 39 -6.73 29.37 17.66
CA SER A 39 -6.55 27.93 17.84
C SER A 39 -7.34 27.37 19.03
N ILE A 40 -7.43 28.11 20.14
CA ILE A 40 -8.26 27.72 21.28
C ILE A 40 -9.73 27.75 20.91
N PHE A 41 -10.17 28.82 20.21
CA PHE A 41 -11.53 28.92 19.70
C PHE A 41 -11.87 27.73 18.78
N ASN A 42 -10.98 27.39 17.85
CA ASN A 42 -11.15 26.25 16.94
C ASN A 42 -11.24 24.92 17.68
N ILE A 43 -10.40 24.69 18.72
CA ILE A 43 -10.49 23.47 19.55
C ILE A 43 -11.88 23.35 20.19
N VAL A 44 -12.38 24.44 20.80
CA VAL A 44 -13.69 24.43 21.46
C VAL A 44 -14.79 24.17 20.44
N LEU A 45 -14.78 24.90 19.33
CA LEU A 45 -15.79 24.77 18.26
C LEU A 45 -15.83 23.35 17.68
N SER A 46 -14.69 22.80 17.25
CA SER A 46 -14.63 21.46 16.68
C SER A 46 -15.00 20.38 17.69
N THR A 47 -14.65 20.53 18.97
CA THR A 47 -15.06 19.57 20.01
C THR A 47 -16.58 19.57 20.19
N CYS A 48 -17.20 20.75 20.25
CA CYS A 48 -18.65 20.86 20.34
C CYS A 48 -19.36 20.28 19.10
N LEU A 49 -18.85 20.55 17.89
CA LEU A 49 -19.42 20.05 16.65
C LEU A 49 -19.29 18.53 16.53
N ILE A 50 -18.14 17.94 16.91
CA ILE A 50 -17.96 16.48 16.92
C ILE A 50 -18.96 15.82 17.89
N ALA A 51 -19.11 16.38 19.09
CA ALA A 51 -20.06 15.86 20.06
C ALA A 51 -21.51 15.96 19.55
N PHE A 52 -21.88 17.11 18.98
CA PHE A 52 -23.21 17.30 18.39
C PHE A 52 -23.48 16.33 17.23
N LEU A 53 -22.58 16.23 16.26
CA LEU A 53 -22.70 15.30 15.12
C LEU A 53 -22.80 13.85 15.59
N GLY A 54 -22.01 13.45 16.60
CA GLY A 54 -22.06 12.11 17.18
C GLY A 54 -23.40 11.79 17.84
N VAL A 55 -23.98 12.75 18.58
CA VAL A 55 -25.31 12.59 19.20
C VAL A 55 -26.40 12.49 18.14
N VAL A 56 -26.35 13.33 17.11
CA VAL A 56 -27.32 13.30 16.00
C VAL A 56 -27.24 11.98 15.23
N LEU A 57 -26.02 11.52 14.91
CA LEU A 57 -25.83 10.22 14.25
C LEU A 57 -26.39 9.07 15.10
N ALA A 58 -26.08 9.05 16.41
CA ALA A 58 -26.61 8.01 17.31
C ALA A 58 -28.14 8.03 17.39
N ALA A 59 -28.76 9.21 17.44
CA ALA A 59 -30.21 9.36 17.44
C ALA A 59 -30.84 8.90 16.11
N LEU A 60 -30.24 9.24 14.97
CA LEU A 60 -30.70 8.80 13.65
C LEU A 60 -30.59 7.27 13.51
N MET A 61 -29.46 6.68 13.90
CA MET A 61 -29.28 5.22 13.86
C MET A 61 -30.27 4.50 14.78
N ALA A 62 -30.57 5.07 15.96
CA ALA A 62 -31.60 4.53 16.84
C ALA A 62 -33.00 4.56 16.19
N LEU A 63 -33.34 5.64 15.48
CA LEU A 63 -34.62 5.77 14.76
C LEU A 63 -34.73 4.81 13.56
N PHE A 64 -33.63 4.54 12.85
CA PHE A 64 -33.59 3.50 11.81
C PHE A 64 -33.76 2.10 12.42
N SER A 65 -33.08 1.81 13.53
CA SER A 65 -33.16 0.51 14.20
C SER A 65 -34.53 0.21 14.81
N SER A 66 -35.29 1.24 15.19
CA SER A 66 -36.64 1.11 15.73
C SER A 66 -37.73 1.04 14.66
N GLY A 67 -37.38 1.13 13.38
CA GLY A 67 -38.34 1.16 12.27
C GLY A 67 -39.19 2.43 12.21
N ALA A 68 -38.89 3.44 13.03
CA ALA A 68 -39.60 4.72 13.05
C ALA A 68 -39.35 5.55 11.77
N ILE A 69 -38.25 5.26 11.07
CA ILE A 69 -37.93 5.76 9.73
C ILE A 69 -37.74 4.54 8.84
N SER A 70 -38.69 4.27 7.94
CA SER A 70 -38.51 3.29 6.86
C SER A 70 -37.46 3.80 5.85
N GLN A 71 -36.78 2.90 5.14
CA GLN A 71 -35.99 3.26 3.96
C GLN A 71 -36.88 4.00 2.94
N GLY A 72 -36.89 5.33 3.00
CA GLY A 72 -37.87 6.16 2.30
C GLY A 72 -38.41 7.25 3.21
N LEU A 73 -37.87 8.47 3.07
CA LEU A 73 -38.63 9.67 3.35
C LEU A 73 -39.92 9.60 2.53
N GLY A 74 -41.07 9.41 3.18
CA GLY A 74 -42.37 9.51 2.53
C GLY A 74 -42.55 10.90 1.90
N PRO A 75 -43.39 11.03 0.85
CA PRO A 75 -43.47 12.23 0.05
C PRO A 75 -44.16 13.34 0.85
N THR A 76 -43.40 14.29 1.39
CA THR A 76 -43.90 15.63 1.68
C THR A 76 -43.53 16.54 0.51
N GLU A 77 -44.39 16.49 -0.52
CA GLU A 77 -44.58 17.36 -1.70
C GLU A 77 -43.43 18.13 -2.39
N ASN A 78 -42.17 18.18 -1.94
CA ASN A 78 -41.13 18.99 -2.60
C ASN A 78 -39.66 18.49 -2.47
N VAL A 79 -39.38 17.29 -1.94
CA VAL A 79 -37.98 16.78 -1.90
C VAL A 79 -37.91 15.29 -2.28
N ASN A 80 -37.56 15.01 -3.54
CA ASN A 80 -37.25 13.68 -4.04
C ASN A 80 -35.79 13.31 -3.75
N ILE A 81 -35.42 13.04 -2.50
CA ILE A 81 -34.15 12.34 -2.22
C ILE A 81 -34.34 11.30 -1.12
N ILE A 82 -34.36 10.03 -1.52
CA ILE A 82 -34.31 8.87 -0.63
C ILE A 82 -32.83 8.59 -0.34
N TYR A 83 -32.35 8.97 0.84
CA TYR A 83 -31.02 8.55 1.30
C TYR A 83 -31.16 7.26 2.13
N SER A 84 -30.31 6.28 1.86
CA SER A 84 -30.16 5.07 2.68
C SER A 84 -29.51 5.39 4.03
N ALA A 85 -29.72 4.53 5.04
CA ALA A 85 -29.09 4.67 6.35
C ALA A 85 -27.55 4.68 6.25
N ASP A 86 -27.00 3.91 5.31
CA ASP A 86 -25.56 3.84 5.04
C ASP A 86 -25.02 5.16 4.46
N GLU A 87 -25.73 5.79 3.51
CA GLU A 87 -25.33 7.09 2.94
C GLU A 87 -25.33 8.20 4.00
N ILE A 88 -26.35 8.21 4.87
CA ILE A 88 -26.42 9.17 5.99
C ILE A 88 -25.28 8.91 6.97
N ALA A 89 -25.04 7.65 7.36
CA ALA A 89 -23.95 7.31 8.26
C ALA A 89 -22.58 7.72 7.70
N GLN A 90 -22.34 7.47 6.40
CA GLN A 90 -21.11 7.89 5.73
C GLN A 90 -20.94 9.41 5.72
N ALA A 91 -21.99 10.18 5.43
CA ALA A 91 -21.94 11.65 5.45
C ALA A 91 -21.60 12.21 6.85
N PHE A 92 -22.16 11.62 7.92
CA PHE A 92 -21.85 12.03 9.30
C PHE A 92 -20.44 11.62 9.74
N ILE A 93 -19.99 10.41 9.40
CA ILE A 93 -18.60 9.96 9.65
C ILE A 93 -17.62 10.90 8.97
N TYR A 94 -17.92 11.26 7.72
CA TYR A 94 -17.15 12.22 6.94
C TYR A 94 -17.10 13.61 7.61
N ALA A 95 -18.23 14.15 8.04
CA ALA A 95 -18.30 15.42 8.76
C ALA A 95 -17.50 15.40 10.07
N ILE A 96 -17.59 14.31 10.85
CA ILE A 96 -16.82 14.12 12.09
C ILE A 96 -15.32 14.09 11.79
N PHE A 97 -14.89 13.37 10.75
CA PHE A 97 -13.50 13.32 10.31
C PHE A 97 -12.96 14.71 9.98
N MET A 98 -13.71 15.50 9.21
CA MET A 98 -13.33 16.87 8.86
C MET A 98 -13.19 17.77 10.09
N GLN A 99 -14.07 17.62 11.08
CA GLN A 99 -13.94 18.36 12.34
C GLN A 99 -12.75 17.88 13.18
N ALA A 100 -12.39 16.60 13.12
CA ALA A 100 -11.20 16.08 13.78
C ALA A 100 -9.90 16.68 13.20
N VAL A 101 -9.86 16.89 11.87
CA VAL A 101 -8.74 17.57 11.21
C VAL A 101 -8.59 19.02 11.72
N LEU A 102 -9.69 19.77 11.83
CA LEU A 102 -9.68 21.11 12.42
C LEU A 102 -9.27 21.11 13.89
N LEU A 103 -9.76 20.16 14.68
CA LEU A 103 -9.37 19.99 16.07
C LEU A 103 -7.85 19.81 16.21
N LEU A 104 -7.26 18.94 15.38
CA LEU A 104 -5.81 18.74 15.33
C LEU A 104 -5.08 20.03 14.91
N ALA A 105 -5.59 20.74 13.89
CA ALA A 105 -5.03 22.01 13.46
C ALA A 105 -5.01 23.02 14.63
N GLY A 106 -6.08 23.08 15.44
CA GLY A 106 -6.15 23.89 16.65
C GLY A 106 -5.13 23.46 17.73
N ILE A 107 -5.00 22.17 18.00
CA ILE A 107 -4.02 21.65 18.98
C ILE A 107 -2.59 22.00 18.55
N PHE A 108 -2.27 21.78 17.27
CA PHE A 108 -0.98 22.17 16.72
C PHE A 108 -0.82 23.69 16.69
N GLY A 109 -1.90 24.45 16.49
CA GLY A 109 -1.95 25.90 16.54
C GLY A 109 -1.47 26.47 17.86
N VAL A 110 -1.99 25.93 18.97
CA VAL A 110 -1.54 26.28 20.33
C VAL A 110 -0.08 25.88 20.55
N ARG A 111 0.36 24.75 19.99
CA ARG A 111 1.76 24.31 20.05
C ARG A 111 2.69 25.20 19.22
N GLY A 112 2.27 25.64 18.04
CA GLY A 112 3.00 26.52 17.13
C GLY A 112 3.13 27.93 17.69
N ALA A 113 2.08 28.45 18.32
CA ALA A 113 2.14 29.75 19.02
C ALA A 113 3.14 29.74 20.19
N LYS A 114 3.29 28.62 20.89
CA LYS A 114 4.30 28.45 21.95
C LYS A 114 5.70 28.24 21.39
N ASN A 115 5.83 27.48 20.31
CA ASN A 115 7.11 27.16 19.68
C ASN A 115 6.99 27.33 18.15
N PRO A 116 7.49 28.45 17.60
CA PRO A 116 7.39 28.75 16.17
C PRO A 116 8.04 27.70 15.27
N LYS A 117 9.01 26.91 15.77
CA LYS A 117 9.61 25.78 15.02
C LYS A 117 8.60 24.67 14.68
N LYS A 118 7.42 24.66 15.31
CA LYS A 118 6.33 23.70 15.09
C LYS A 118 5.16 24.28 14.26
N ILE A 119 5.30 25.50 13.70
CA ILE A 119 4.23 26.20 12.97
C ILE A 119 3.78 25.47 11.70
N MET A 120 4.69 24.71 11.07
CA MET A 120 4.41 24.02 9.80
C MET A 120 3.26 23.02 9.87
N SER A 121 3.08 22.34 11.00
CA SER A 121 1.97 21.38 11.15
C SER A 121 0.61 22.07 11.02
N VAL A 122 0.49 23.29 11.53
CA VAL A 122 -0.73 24.11 11.46
C VAL A 122 -0.96 24.59 10.05
N PHE A 123 0.09 25.12 9.42
CA PHE A 123 0.05 25.58 8.04
C PHE A 123 -0.45 24.47 7.11
N PHE A 124 0.14 23.26 7.18
CA PHE A 124 -0.27 22.15 6.32
C PHE A 124 -1.72 21.70 6.59
N LEU A 125 -2.09 21.45 7.85
CA LEU A 125 -3.44 21.01 8.18
C LEU A 125 -4.50 22.02 7.72
N SER A 126 -4.28 23.31 7.99
CA SER A 126 -5.20 24.37 7.57
C SER A 126 -5.19 24.57 6.07
N PHE A 127 -4.04 24.49 5.38
CA PHE A 127 -3.95 24.64 3.93
C PHE A 127 -4.73 23.54 3.19
N PHE A 128 -4.51 22.28 3.54
CA PHE A 128 -5.21 21.16 2.90
C PHE A 128 -6.70 21.14 3.23
N TYR A 129 -7.08 21.53 4.45
CA TYR A 129 -8.50 21.71 4.79
C TYR A 129 -9.16 22.78 3.92
N ASN A 130 -8.48 23.90 3.64
CA ASN A 130 -9.02 24.92 2.74
C ASN A 130 -9.15 24.45 1.30
N ILE A 131 -8.19 23.67 0.79
CA ILE A 131 -8.30 23.08 -0.56
C ILE A 131 -9.57 22.22 -0.64
N PHE A 132 -9.80 21.39 0.37
CA PHE A 132 -10.96 20.54 0.45
C PHE A 132 -12.28 21.36 0.45
N MET A 133 -12.39 22.32 1.37
CA MET A 133 -13.60 23.13 1.48
C MET A 133 -13.84 24.00 0.25
N LEU A 134 -12.77 24.41 -0.44
CA LEU A 134 -12.87 25.15 -1.69
C LEU A 134 -13.40 24.26 -2.82
N SER A 135 -12.98 22.99 -2.90
CA SER A 135 -13.56 22.06 -3.88
C SER A 135 -15.03 21.78 -3.61
N GLY A 136 -15.44 21.67 -2.35
CA GLY A 136 -16.85 21.57 -1.98
C GLY A 136 -17.65 22.81 -2.39
N LEU A 137 -17.11 24.02 -2.15
CA LEU A 137 -17.75 25.26 -2.59
C LEU A 137 -17.88 25.33 -4.13
N VAL A 138 -16.86 24.92 -4.88
CA VAL A 138 -16.94 24.86 -6.35
C VAL A 138 -18.04 23.89 -6.77
N ASN A 139 -18.18 22.76 -6.08
CA ASN A 139 -19.23 21.78 -6.34
C ASN A 139 -20.63 22.31 -6.01
N THR A 140 -20.83 23.01 -4.89
CA THR A 140 -22.13 23.59 -4.54
C THR A 140 -22.54 24.70 -5.51
N VAL A 141 -21.58 25.52 -5.95
CA VAL A 141 -21.81 26.58 -6.94
C VAL A 141 -22.08 25.99 -8.33
N ALA A 142 -21.36 24.94 -8.73
CA ALA A 142 -21.55 24.32 -10.04
C ALA A 142 -22.90 23.59 -10.19
N ASN A 143 -23.51 23.16 -9.08
CA ASN A 143 -24.78 22.43 -9.06
C ASN A 143 -25.97 23.29 -8.60
N ASP A 144 -25.88 24.63 -8.66
CA ASP A 144 -26.93 25.58 -8.28
C ASP A 144 -27.60 25.27 -6.92
N GLN A 145 -26.79 24.85 -5.93
CA GLN A 145 -27.29 24.63 -4.57
C GLN A 145 -27.70 25.95 -3.91
N ASP A 146 -28.62 25.89 -2.95
CA ASP A 146 -29.18 27.07 -2.28
C ASP A 146 -28.10 28.00 -1.69
N ILE A 147 -28.39 29.31 -1.69
CA ILE A 147 -27.50 30.38 -1.22
C ILE A 147 -27.00 30.10 0.19
N THR A 148 -27.84 29.50 1.04
CA THR A 148 -27.50 29.10 2.40
C THR A 148 -26.29 28.15 2.47
N SER A 149 -26.24 27.15 1.59
CA SER A 149 -25.15 26.17 1.51
C SER A 149 -23.84 26.79 1.05
N ASN A 150 -23.92 27.74 0.12
CA ASN A 150 -22.76 28.50 -0.36
C ASN A 150 -22.20 29.42 0.74
N ILE A 151 -23.07 30.12 1.48
CA ILE A 151 -22.67 30.95 2.62
C ILE A 151 -22.01 30.08 3.70
N LEU A 152 -22.59 28.93 4.05
CA LEU A 152 -22.02 28.03 5.05
C LEU A 152 -20.63 27.55 4.64
N SER A 153 -20.44 27.16 3.37
CA SER A 153 -19.15 26.71 2.84
C SER A 153 -18.08 27.82 2.89
N ILE A 154 -18.45 29.06 2.59
CA ILE A 154 -17.56 30.22 2.71
C ILE A 154 -17.19 30.47 4.18
N VAL A 155 -18.14 30.39 5.10
CA VAL A 155 -17.88 30.57 6.55
C VAL A 155 -16.90 29.51 7.06
N MET A 156 -17.02 28.26 6.61
CA MET A 156 -16.12 27.17 6.99
C MET A 156 -14.68 27.33 6.45
N LEU A 157 -14.48 28.12 5.39
CA LEU A 157 -13.15 28.47 4.87
C LEU A 157 -12.43 29.53 5.72
N CYS A 158 -13.16 30.51 6.26
CA CYS A 158 -12.59 31.70 6.89
C CYS A 158 -11.62 31.38 8.05
N LEU A 159 -12.03 30.50 8.97
CA LEU A 159 -11.25 30.18 10.18
C LEU A 159 -9.93 29.45 9.85
N PRO A 160 -9.94 28.32 9.12
CA PRO A 160 -8.71 27.66 8.70
C PRO A 160 -7.88 28.52 7.73
N ALA A 161 -8.48 29.32 6.85
CA ALA A 161 -7.73 30.27 6.01
C ALA A 161 -6.96 31.28 6.87
N TYR A 162 -7.60 31.83 7.91
CA TYR A 162 -6.94 32.74 8.83
C TYR A 162 -5.82 32.08 9.64
N MET A 163 -6.01 30.83 10.08
CA MET A 163 -4.95 30.04 10.72
C MET A 163 -3.77 29.80 9.77
N CYS A 164 -4.04 29.49 8.50
CA CYS A 164 -3.03 29.32 7.46
C CYS A 164 -2.24 30.63 7.24
N TYR A 165 -2.95 31.76 7.12
CA TYR A 165 -2.35 33.09 6.99
C TYR A 165 -1.44 33.44 8.18
N LEU A 166 -1.91 33.23 9.41
CA LEU A 166 -1.11 33.50 10.62
C LEU A 166 0.12 32.60 10.69
N ALA A 167 -0.02 31.31 10.36
CA ALA A 167 1.10 30.38 10.31
C ALA A 167 2.14 30.78 9.25
N TRP A 168 1.68 31.22 8.07
CA TRP A 168 2.53 31.75 7.02
C TRP A 168 3.25 33.03 7.44
N ARG A 169 2.55 34.01 8.03
CA ARG A 169 3.13 35.26 8.55
C ARG A 169 4.23 35.02 9.58
N ILE A 170 3.97 34.17 10.58
CA ILE A 170 4.95 33.80 11.61
C ILE A 170 6.21 33.17 10.98
N ARG A 171 6.02 32.40 9.90
CA ARG A 171 7.11 31.76 9.17
C ARG A 171 7.92 32.75 8.32
N VAL A 172 7.26 33.66 7.62
CA VAL A 172 7.89 34.70 6.79
C VAL A 172 8.69 35.67 7.66
N ASN A 173 8.16 36.04 8.81
CA ASN A 173 8.83 36.90 9.79
C ASN A 173 9.99 36.19 10.51
N ARG A 174 10.23 34.89 10.23
CA ARG A 174 11.31 34.08 10.81
C ARG A 174 11.35 34.16 12.34
N GLU A 175 10.18 34.24 12.99
CA GLU A 175 10.07 34.27 14.46
C GLU A 175 10.55 32.96 15.11
N ASP A 176 10.89 31.94 14.31
CA ASP A 176 11.56 30.73 14.75
C ASP A 176 13.08 30.86 14.93
N LEU A 177 13.67 31.99 14.53
CA LEU A 177 15.12 32.20 14.49
C LEU A 177 15.74 32.98 15.64
N ASP A 178 14.97 33.64 16.52
CA ASP A 178 15.49 34.43 17.66
C ASP A 178 16.81 35.21 17.37
N GLY A 179 16.90 35.87 16.20
CA GLY A 179 18.06 36.69 15.81
C GLY A 179 19.29 35.96 15.27
N GLN A 180 19.22 34.66 14.96
CA GLN A 180 20.34 33.92 14.36
C GLN A 180 20.26 33.93 12.82
N LEU A 181 21.35 34.34 12.16
CA LEU A 181 21.46 34.39 10.70
C LEU A 181 21.55 32.97 10.11
N PRO A 182 20.89 32.70 8.97
CA PRO A 182 20.95 31.40 8.33
C PRO A 182 22.34 31.18 7.71
N GLY A 183 23.09 30.21 8.21
CA GLY A 183 24.37 29.81 7.62
C GLY A 183 24.19 29.17 6.25
N ASN A 184 25.12 29.47 5.32
CA ASN A 184 25.32 28.70 4.11
C ASN A 184 25.80 27.30 4.52
N ASP A 185 25.21 26.28 3.90
CA ASP A 185 25.74 24.91 3.86
C ASP A 185 25.59 24.09 5.14
N GLY A 186 24.39 23.54 5.35
CA GLY A 186 24.16 22.12 5.70
C GLY A 186 24.81 21.48 6.95
N ALA A 187 25.67 22.16 7.70
CA ALA A 187 26.18 21.74 9.00
C ALA A 187 25.25 22.27 10.09
N GLU A 188 25.05 21.50 11.16
CA GLU A 188 24.07 21.78 12.21
C GLU A 188 24.31 23.17 12.87
N TYR A 189 23.42 24.12 12.60
CA TYR A 189 23.40 25.48 13.16
C TYR A 189 22.01 25.78 13.78
N PRO A 190 21.89 26.80 14.67
CA PRO A 190 20.97 26.85 15.82
C PRO A 190 19.45 27.01 15.53
N ASP A 191 19.01 26.50 14.39
CA ASP A 191 17.63 26.44 13.91
C ASP A 191 16.98 25.08 14.12
N GLY A 192 17.25 24.38 15.23
CA GLY A 192 16.43 23.24 15.70
C GLY A 192 16.12 22.11 14.70
N PHE A 193 16.88 21.95 13.62
CA PHE A 193 16.71 20.88 12.66
C PHE A 193 17.72 19.77 12.94
N ASN A 194 17.22 18.65 13.44
CA ASN A 194 18.02 17.46 13.69
C ASN A 194 17.79 16.47 12.53
N PRO A 195 18.78 16.23 11.64
CA PRO A 195 18.68 15.28 10.52
C PRO A 195 18.50 13.81 10.95
N LYS A 196 18.57 13.50 12.26
CA LYS A 196 18.17 12.21 12.83
C LYS A 196 16.67 12.10 13.07
N LYS A 197 15.91 13.20 13.13
CA LYS A 197 14.46 13.18 13.37
C LYS A 197 13.69 13.21 12.04
N LEU A 198 13.06 12.08 11.70
CA LEU A 198 12.28 11.88 10.47
C LEU A 198 11.05 12.81 10.33
N GLY A 199 10.54 13.42 11.42
CA GLY A 199 9.46 14.42 11.35
C GLY A 199 8.20 13.90 10.64
N LEU A 200 7.64 14.67 9.71
CA LEU A 200 6.47 14.26 8.90
C LEU A 200 6.74 12.98 8.08
N MET A 201 7.99 12.72 7.71
CA MET A 201 8.37 11.50 6.99
C MET A 201 8.09 10.25 7.84
N TRP A 202 8.26 10.33 9.17
CA TRP A 202 7.89 9.23 10.07
C TRP A 202 6.37 9.01 10.10
N PHE A 203 5.59 10.09 10.10
CA PHE A 203 4.13 10.01 10.02
C PHE A 203 3.69 9.36 8.70
N LEU A 204 4.29 9.75 7.56
CA LEU A 204 4.04 9.10 6.27
C LEU A 204 4.37 7.61 6.32
N MET A 205 5.52 7.23 6.91
CA MET A 205 5.87 5.82 7.07
C MET A 205 4.86 5.04 7.92
N VAL A 206 4.36 5.63 8.99
CA VAL A 206 3.34 5.00 9.84
C VAL A 206 2.03 4.84 9.07
N ILE A 207 1.61 5.85 8.31
CA ILE A 207 0.41 5.73 7.48
C ILE A 207 0.58 4.65 6.41
N PHE A 208 1.68 4.66 5.67
CA PHE A 208 1.96 3.62 4.68
C PHE A 208 1.94 2.23 5.34
N ALA A 209 2.56 2.06 6.50
CA ALA A 209 2.55 0.78 7.21
C ALA A 209 1.14 0.36 7.63
N ILE A 210 0.32 1.28 8.17
CA ILE A 210 -1.06 1.00 8.56
C ILE A 210 -1.89 0.66 7.34
N ASN A 211 -1.81 1.45 6.27
CA ASN A 211 -2.56 1.22 5.04
C ASN A 211 -2.18 -0.13 4.43
N ILE A 212 -0.88 -0.43 4.34
CA ILE A 212 -0.40 -1.73 3.87
C ILE A 212 -0.99 -2.88 4.70
N ILE A 213 -0.94 -2.79 6.03
CA ILE A 213 -1.47 -3.83 6.91
C ILE A 213 -2.99 -3.97 6.75
N VAL A 214 -3.73 -2.86 6.77
CA VAL A 214 -5.20 -2.85 6.67
C VAL A 214 -5.66 -3.39 5.33
N THR A 215 -5.07 -2.94 4.22
CA THR A 215 -5.43 -3.42 2.88
C THR A 215 -5.06 -4.90 2.71
N VAL A 216 -3.91 -5.35 3.21
CA VAL A 216 -3.55 -6.78 3.17
C VAL A 216 -4.52 -7.61 4.01
N LEU A 217 -4.93 -7.12 5.19
CA LEU A 217 -5.94 -7.80 6.01
C LEU A 217 -7.31 -7.80 5.34
N SER A 218 -7.74 -6.70 4.70
CA SER A 218 -9.04 -6.65 4.03
C SER A 218 -9.13 -7.59 2.84
N LEU A 219 -8.01 -7.85 2.15
CA LEU A 219 -7.93 -8.85 1.08
C LEU A 219 -8.20 -10.27 1.58
N THR A 220 -7.93 -10.57 2.85
CA THR A 220 -8.25 -11.89 3.42
C THR A 220 -9.75 -12.14 3.57
N VAL A 221 -10.57 -11.08 3.55
CA VAL A 221 -12.02 -11.12 3.72
C VAL A 221 -12.76 -11.31 2.38
N LEU A 222 -12.05 -11.20 1.25
CA LEU A 222 -12.63 -11.34 -0.07
C LEU A 222 -12.91 -12.82 -0.39
N VAL A 223 -14.14 -13.12 -0.81
CA VAL A 223 -14.59 -14.48 -1.15
C VAL A 223 -14.78 -14.61 -2.66
N LYS A 224 -14.11 -15.59 -3.27
CA LYS A 224 -14.20 -15.89 -4.71
C LYS A 224 -15.65 -16.23 -5.11
N GLY A 225 -16.15 -15.60 -6.18
CA GLY A 225 -17.50 -15.82 -6.73
C GLY A 225 -18.56 -14.80 -6.30
N GLN A 226 -18.20 -13.83 -5.45
CA GLN A 226 -19.06 -12.71 -5.03
C GLN A 226 -18.39 -11.34 -5.24
N TYR A 227 -17.23 -11.32 -5.90
CA TYR A 227 -16.40 -10.13 -6.01
C TYR A 227 -15.84 -9.99 -7.43
N GLU A 228 -16.12 -8.85 -8.07
CA GLU A 228 -15.53 -8.44 -9.34
C GLU A 228 -14.45 -7.39 -9.09
N LEU A 229 -13.27 -7.60 -9.66
CA LEU A 229 -12.16 -6.67 -9.54
C LEU A 229 -12.42 -5.44 -10.43
N THR A 230 -12.84 -4.34 -9.82
CA THR A 230 -13.06 -3.06 -10.53
C THR A 230 -11.74 -2.33 -10.79
N PHE A 231 -11.73 -1.40 -11.76
CA PHE A 231 -10.55 -0.58 -12.05
C PHE A 231 -10.07 0.22 -10.82
N THR A 232 -10.99 0.74 -10.01
CA THR A 232 -10.65 1.46 -8.76
C THR A 232 -9.88 0.55 -7.80
N GLN A 233 -10.34 -0.70 -7.64
CA GLN A 233 -9.66 -1.68 -6.77
C GLN A 233 -8.30 -2.09 -7.35
N LEU A 234 -8.17 -2.19 -8.67
CA LEU A 234 -6.87 -2.40 -9.32
C LEU A 234 -5.90 -1.25 -9.04
N LEU A 235 -6.40 -0.01 -9.07
CA LEU A 235 -5.61 1.19 -8.77
C LEU A 235 -5.22 1.24 -7.28
N ASP A 236 -6.11 0.84 -6.37
CA ASP A 236 -5.80 0.70 -4.94
C ASP A 236 -4.73 -0.36 -4.66
N LEU A 237 -4.78 -1.49 -5.37
CA LEU A 237 -3.74 -2.52 -5.31
C LEU A 237 -2.39 -2.02 -5.85
N LEU A 238 -2.40 -1.20 -6.89
CA LEU A 238 -1.19 -0.56 -7.41
C LEU A 238 -0.65 0.50 -6.41
N ASN A 239 -1.52 1.25 -5.76
CA ASN A 239 -1.16 2.21 -4.71
C ASN A 239 -0.47 1.52 -3.55
N LEU A 240 -0.96 0.35 -3.14
CA LEU A 240 -0.33 -0.47 -2.12
C LEU A 240 1.13 -0.83 -2.46
N ILE A 241 1.42 -1.11 -3.75
CA ILE A 241 2.78 -1.34 -4.23
C ILE A 241 3.61 -0.05 -4.13
N PHE A 242 3.09 1.07 -4.62
CA PHE A 242 3.78 2.37 -4.55
C PHE A 242 4.11 2.78 -3.11
N GLU A 243 3.18 2.62 -2.19
CA GLU A 243 3.39 2.88 -0.77
C GLU A 243 4.44 1.97 -0.16
N GLY A 244 4.45 0.68 -0.49
CA GLY A 244 5.48 -0.26 -0.07
C GLY A 244 6.88 0.15 -0.55
N VAL A 245 6.98 0.56 -1.82
CA VAL A 245 8.23 1.09 -2.41
C VAL A 245 8.67 2.35 -1.69
N LEU A 246 7.78 3.33 -1.51
CA LEU A 246 8.08 4.59 -0.82
C LEU A 246 8.47 4.37 0.63
N PHE A 247 7.75 3.52 1.36
CA PHE A 247 8.08 3.15 2.73
C PHE A 247 9.52 2.65 2.84
N TYR A 248 9.91 1.70 1.97
CA TYR A 248 11.27 1.17 1.96
C TYR A 248 12.31 2.23 1.58
N MET A 249 12.04 2.98 0.53
CA MET A 249 12.96 4.00 0.01
C MET A 249 13.19 5.15 1.02
N ILE A 250 12.16 5.51 1.78
CA ILE A 250 12.23 6.45 2.90
C ILE A 250 13.04 5.84 4.06
N TRP A 251 12.74 4.59 4.44
CA TRP A 251 13.47 3.88 5.50
C TRP A 251 14.98 3.89 5.28
N LYS A 252 15.39 3.70 4.02
CA LYS A 252 16.79 3.63 3.60
C LYS A 252 17.41 4.95 3.15
N ARG A 253 16.63 6.03 3.12
CA ARG A 253 17.08 7.39 2.82
C ARG A 253 17.72 7.57 1.44
N TYR A 254 17.20 6.92 0.40
CA TYR A 254 17.74 7.09 -0.97
C TYR A 254 17.44 8.47 -1.55
N ALA A 255 18.39 9.05 -2.27
CA ALA A 255 18.19 10.32 -2.95
C ALA A 255 17.09 10.26 -4.04
N VAL A 256 16.90 9.07 -4.64
CA VAL A 256 15.89 8.84 -5.69
C VAL A 256 14.45 8.89 -5.16
N THR A 257 14.25 8.68 -3.85
CA THR A 257 12.90 8.62 -3.21
C THR A 257 12.05 9.84 -3.51
N ARG A 258 12.65 11.03 -3.60
CA ARG A 258 11.93 12.26 -3.91
C ARG A 258 11.30 12.23 -5.30
N LYS A 259 12.06 11.78 -6.31
CA LYS A 259 11.57 11.66 -7.69
C LYS A 259 10.50 10.58 -7.80
N ALA A 260 10.70 9.45 -7.11
CA ALA A 260 9.74 8.35 -7.08
C ALA A 260 8.41 8.77 -6.45
N ALA A 261 8.44 9.46 -5.30
CA ALA A 261 7.23 9.95 -4.62
C ALA A 261 6.42 10.91 -5.49
N VAL A 262 7.09 11.86 -6.14
CA VAL A 262 6.45 12.80 -7.06
C VAL A 262 5.81 12.06 -8.25
N PHE A 263 6.54 11.09 -8.82
CA PHE A 263 6.03 10.30 -9.94
C PHE A 263 4.80 9.46 -9.55
N PHE A 264 4.85 8.71 -8.46
CA PHE A 264 3.73 7.87 -8.03
C PHE A 264 2.47 8.70 -7.72
N SER A 265 2.62 9.80 -6.99
CA SER A 265 1.48 10.68 -6.70
C SER A 265 0.89 11.33 -7.96
N LEU A 266 1.73 11.78 -8.90
CA LEU A 266 1.23 12.30 -10.18
C LEU A 266 0.53 11.23 -11.01
N PHE A 267 1.08 10.01 -11.05
CA PHE A 267 0.48 8.89 -11.75
C PHE A 267 -0.93 8.61 -11.19
N ASN A 268 -1.08 8.52 -9.88
CA ASN A 268 -2.37 8.25 -9.24
C ASN A 268 -3.40 9.34 -9.52
N ILE A 269 -2.99 10.61 -9.38
CA ILE A 269 -3.87 11.75 -9.66
C ILE A 269 -4.32 11.73 -11.12
N VAL A 270 -3.40 11.54 -12.07
CA VAL A 270 -3.71 11.59 -13.51
C VAL A 270 -4.57 10.40 -13.93
N ILE A 271 -4.19 9.18 -13.56
CA ILE A 271 -4.89 7.97 -13.98
C ILE A 271 -6.26 7.87 -13.28
N GLY A 272 -6.33 8.14 -11.97
CA GLY A 272 -7.59 8.14 -11.24
C GLY A 272 -8.57 9.21 -11.74
N THR A 273 -8.08 10.43 -11.97
CA THR A 273 -8.91 11.51 -12.54
C THR A 273 -9.35 11.19 -13.97
N GLY A 274 -8.43 10.71 -14.81
CA GLY A 274 -8.72 10.34 -16.19
C GLY A 274 -9.77 9.25 -16.32
N PHE A 275 -9.74 8.27 -15.41
CA PHE A 275 -10.76 7.23 -15.35
C PHE A 275 -12.14 7.78 -14.97
N ASN A 276 -12.22 8.60 -13.91
CA ASN A 276 -13.50 9.20 -13.49
C ASN A 276 -14.08 10.14 -14.56
N LEU A 277 -13.22 10.85 -15.31
CA LEU A 277 -13.64 11.63 -16.49
C LEU A 277 -14.16 10.73 -17.62
N TYR A 278 -13.49 9.61 -17.89
CA TYR A 278 -13.88 8.67 -18.96
C TYR A 278 -15.21 7.98 -18.67
N VAL A 279 -15.45 7.58 -17.42
CA VAL A 279 -16.71 6.92 -16.99
C VAL A 279 -17.85 7.92 -16.81
N GLY A 280 -17.56 9.23 -16.84
CA GLY A 280 -18.57 10.28 -16.67
C GLY A 280 -19.02 10.50 -15.22
N THR A 281 -18.28 9.99 -14.24
CA THR A 281 -18.55 10.10 -12.80
C THR A 281 -17.74 11.20 -12.12
N PHE A 282 -17.06 12.05 -12.90
CA PHE A 282 -16.19 13.09 -12.37
C PHE A 282 -16.95 14.14 -11.56
N ASN A 283 -16.60 14.25 -10.28
CA ASN A 283 -16.99 15.35 -9.40
C ASN A 283 -15.73 15.95 -8.77
N ALA A 284 -15.59 17.28 -8.81
CA ALA A 284 -14.39 17.97 -8.33
C ALA A 284 -14.13 17.77 -6.82
N GLU A 285 -15.18 17.75 -6.00
CA GLU A 285 -15.09 17.54 -4.55
C GLU A 285 -14.69 16.09 -4.23
N THR A 286 -15.37 15.13 -4.87
CA THR A 286 -15.05 13.70 -4.71
C THR A 286 -13.63 13.41 -5.20
N GLN A 287 -13.19 14.02 -6.31
CA GLN A 287 -11.85 13.82 -6.84
C GLN A 287 -10.77 14.37 -5.91
N VAL A 288 -10.96 15.55 -5.33
CA VAL A 288 -10.00 16.12 -4.35
C VAL A 288 -9.94 15.26 -3.09
N SER A 289 -11.08 14.70 -2.66
CA SER A 289 -11.14 13.72 -1.57
C SER A 289 -10.27 12.49 -1.87
N LEU A 290 -10.48 11.88 -3.04
CA LEU A 290 -9.76 10.68 -3.47
C LEU A 290 -8.26 10.94 -3.62
N CYS A 291 -7.89 12.11 -4.13
CA CYS A 291 -6.48 12.48 -4.34
C CYS A 291 -5.82 13.15 -3.13
N PHE A 292 -6.51 13.30 -1.99
CA PHE A 292 -6.01 14.08 -0.85
C PHE A 292 -4.63 13.61 -0.38
N PHE A 293 -4.46 12.29 -0.26
CA PHE A 293 -3.22 11.71 0.24
C PHE A 293 -2.08 11.83 -0.78
N ASP A 294 -2.35 11.62 -2.07
CA ASP A 294 -1.39 11.84 -3.15
C ASP A 294 -0.95 13.30 -3.24
N LEU A 295 -1.88 14.25 -3.08
CA LEU A 295 -1.57 15.67 -3.01
C LEU A 295 -0.65 15.97 -1.82
N LEU A 296 -0.93 15.40 -0.65
CA LEU A 296 -0.09 15.58 0.54
C LEU A 296 1.34 15.10 0.31
N ILE A 297 1.51 13.90 -0.28
CA ILE A 297 2.83 13.34 -0.63
C ILE A 297 3.52 14.22 -1.67
N LEU A 298 2.81 14.57 -2.75
CA LEU A 298 3.31 15.39 -3.85
C LEU A 298 3.85 16.74 -3.34
N PHE A 299 3.03 17.50 -2.62
CA PHE A 299 3.43 18.79 -2.06
C PHE A 299 4.59 18.64 -1.07
N TYR A 300 4.59 17.60 -0.24
CA TYR A 300 5.69 17.38 0.69
C TYR A 300 7.02 17.13 -0.04
N PHE A 301 7.07 16.19 -0.99
CA PHE A 301 8.31 15.85 -1.67
C PHE A 301 8.74 16.89 -2.72
N LEU A 302 7.84 17.72 -3.23
CA LEU A 302 8.20 18.87 -4.09
C LEU A 302 8.87 19.98 -3.28
N PHE A 303 8.27 20.42 -2.17
CA PHE A 303 8.65 21.67 -1.51
C PHE A 303 9.45 21.50 -0.20
N SER A 304 9.53 20.29 0.36
CA SER A 304 10.21 20.06 1.63
C SER A 304 11.73 19.99 1.48
N ARG A 305 12.41 21.06 1.91
CA ARG A 305 13.88 21.07 2.10
C ARG A 305 14.36 19.97 3.06
N ARG A 306 13.49 19.51 3.97
CA ARG A 306 13.81 18.41 4.91
C ARG A 306 13.87 17.06 4.21
N ALA A 307 12.98 16.82 3.24
CA ALA A 307 13.00 15.59 2.45
C ALA A 307 14.30 15.49 1.65
N GLU A 308 14.71 16.60 1.03
CA GLU A 308 15.97 16.70 0.30
C GLU A 308 17.21 16.47 1.20
N ALA A 309 17.25 17.07 2.39
CA ALA A 309 18.38 16.94 3.30
C ALA A 309 18.54 15.53 3.92
N ILE A 310 17.45 14.76 4.05
CA ILE A 310 17.46 13.43 4.68
C ILE A 310 17.79 12.34 3.65
N LEU A 311 17.37 12.51 2.40
CA LEU A 311 17.47 11.52 1.33
C LEU A 311 18.79 11.68 0.55
N THR A 312 19.89 11.17 1.09
CA THR A 312 21.24 11.42 0.55
C THR A 312 21.95 10.20 -0.03
N VAL A 313 21.45 8.98 0.19
CA VAL A 313 22.12 7.76 -0.24
C VAL A 313 22.04 7.61 -1.77
N LYS A 314 23.21 7.63 -2.45
CA LYS A 314 23.36 7.44 -3.90
C LYS A 314 23.58 5.95 -4.23
N LEU A 315 22.98 5.48 -5.34
CA LEU A 315 23.20 4.14 -5.87
C LEU A 315 24.41 4.14 -6.83
N THR A 316 25.55 3.56 -6.44
CA THR A 316 26.80 3.58 -7.22
C THR A 316 27.01 2.29 -8.05
N LYS A 317 27.47 2.45 -9.30
CA LYS A 317 27.55 1.40 -10.36
C LYS A 317 28.91 0.68 -10.49
N GLU A 318 29.93 1.03 -9.71
CA GLU A 318 31.33 0.57 -9.94
C GLU A 318 31.60 -0.90 -9.58
N GLY A 319 30.65 -1.60 -8.95
CA GLY A 319 30.75 -3.04 -8.65
C GLY A 319 30.39 -3.99 -9.81
N VAL A 320 29.89 -3.44 -10.93
CA VAL A 320 29.41 -4.19 -12.10
C VAL A 320 30.57 -4.69 -12.97
N ILE A 321 31.73 -4.02 -12.97
CA ILE A 321 32.84 -4.32 -13.89
C ILE A 321 33.64 -5.57 -13.47
N ARG A 322 33.47 -6.06 -12.24
CA ARG A 322 34.08 -7.32 -11.75
C ARG A 322 33.28 -8.58 -12.13
N HIS A 323 32.34 -8.46 -13.07
CA HIS A 323 31.29 -9.45 -13.43
C HIS A 323 31.73 -10.67 -14.24
N VAL A 324 32.94 -10.68 -14.79
CA VAL A 324 33.34 -11.71 -15.77
C VAL A 324 33.95 -12.97 -15.13
N GLU A 325 34.42 -12.91 -13.87
CA GLU A 325 34.98 -14.08 -13.15
C GLU A 325 33.96 -14.80 -12.23
N LYS A 326 32.66 -14.49 -12.38
CA LYS A 326 31.68 -14.49 -11.28
C LYS A 326 30.71 -15.66 -11.27
N GLU A 327 30.72 -16.54 -12.28
CA GLU A 327 29.71 -17.60 -12.43
C GLU A 327 29.75 -18.68 -11.33
N GLU A 328 30.92 -18.96 -10.76
CA GLU A 328 31.05 -19.88 -9.62
C GLU A 328 30.52 -19.29 -8.29
N LYS A 329 30.29 -17.96 -8.23
CA LYS A 329 29.91 -17.23 -7.01
C LYS A 329 28.40 -17.07 -6.81
N PHE A 330 27.54 -17.59 -7.70
CA PHE A 330 26.09 -17.42 -7.62
C PHE A 330 25.43 -18.27 -6.52
N PHE A 331 25.93 -19.48 -6.28
CA PHE A 331 25.38 -20.38 -5.27
C PHE A 331 25.96 -20.11 -3.87
N LYS A 332 25.32 -19.23 -3.10
CA LYS A 332 25.74 -18.83 -1.74
C LYS A 332 24.63 -19.02 -0.70
N PRO A 333 24.29 -20.27 -0.35
CA PRO A 333 23.17 -20.60 0.55
C PRO A 333 23.35 -20.05 1.98
N LYS A 334 24.55 -19.62 2.37
CA LYS A 334 24.80 -19.00 3.67
C LYS A 334 24.43 -17.51 3.75
N THR A 335 24.02 -16.88 2.63
CA THR A 335 23.78 -15.43 2.58
C THR A 335 22.31 -15.08 2.47
N TRP A 336 21.88 -14.00 3.15
CA TRP A 336 20.51 -13.49 3.03
C TRP A 336 20.17 -13.07 1.60
N ALA A 337 21.13 -12.46 0.88
CA ALA A 337 20.93 -12.01 -0.49
C ALA A 337 20.56 -13.16 -1.45
N PHE A 338 21.02 -14.38 -1.15
CA PHE A 338 20.64 -15.59 -1.89
C PHE A 338 19.20 -16.00 -1.57
N TRP A 339 18.86 -16.20 -0.29
CA TRP A 339 17.51 -16.61 0.10
C TRP A 339 16.43 -15.61 -0.31
N ARG A 340 16.73 -14.31 -0.20
CA ARG A 340 15.87 -13.25 -0.72
C ARG A 340 15.55 -13.46 -2.20
N SER A 341 16.54 -13.78 -3.02
CA SER A 341 16.35 -14.04 -4.45
C SER A 341 15.59 -15.32 -4.72
N ILE A 342 15.87 -16.40 -3.97
CA ILE A 342 15.11 -17.64 -4.04
C ILE A 342 13.62 -17.41 -3.75
N ILE A 343 13.30 -16.59 -2.73
CA ILE A 343 11.91 -16.24 -2.41
C ILE A 343 11.27 -15.40 -3.54
N VAL A 344 11.99 -14.42 -4.10
CA VAL A 344 11.50 -13.66 -5.27
C VAL A 344 11.20 -14.58 -6.43
N TYR A 345 12.11 -15.51 -6.73
CA TYR A 345 11.92 -16.45 -7.82
C TYR A 345 10.75 -17.40 -7.56
N PHE A 346 10.61 -17.90 -6.34
CA PHE A 346 9.42 -18.67 -5.95
C PHE A 346 8.12 -17.93 -6.28
N CYS A 347 8.00 -16.66 -5.85
CA CYS A 347 6.82 -15.85 -6.08
C CYS A 347 6.55 -15.60 -7.59
N ILE A 348 7.57 -15.20 -8.35
CA ILE A 348 7.44 -14.90 -9.78
C ILE A 348 7.09 -16.17 -10.56
N PHE A 349 7.81 -17.27 -10.32
CA PHE A 349 7.64 -18.50 -11.09
C PHE A 349 6.41 -19.31 -10.68
N SER A 350 5.79 -18.99 -9.54
CA SER A 350 4.44 -19.47 -9.24
C SER A 350 3.39 -18.92 -10.20
N VAL A 351 3.54 -17.68 -10.69
CA VAL A 351 2.64 -17.09 -11.70
C VAL A 351 3.11 -17.44 -13.11
N MET A 352 4.41 -17.33 -13.40
CA MET A 352 4.92 -17.66 -14.74
C MET A 352 4.75 -19.15 -15.08
N GLY A 353 4.79 -20.03 -14.08
CA GLY A 353 4.53 -21.46 -14.28
C GLY A 353 3.11 -21.74 -14.73
N HIS A 354 2.14 -20.98 -14.21
CA HIS A 354 0.76 -21.01 -14.71
C HIS A 354 0.69 -20.61 -16.19
N TRP A 355 1.41 -19.58 -16.63
CA TRP A 355 1.46 -19.19 -18.04
C TRP A 355 2.13 -20.26 -18.92
N MET A 356 3.18 -20.91 -18.41
CA MET A 356 3.83 -22.02 -19.10
C MET A 356 2.85 -23.19 -19.28
N GLU A 357 2.09 -23.54 -18.25
CA GLU A 357 1.06 -24.59 -18.32
C GLU A 357 -0.06 -24.22 -19.28
N ALA A 358 -0.56 -22.98 -19.24
CA ALA A 358 -1.55 -22.48 -20.19
C ALA A 358 -1.05 -22.57 -21.64
N GLY A 359 0.23 -22.25 -21.89
CA GLY A 359 0.87 -22.44 -23.18
C GLY A 359 0.94 -23.91 -23.62
N TYR A 360 1.32 -24.81 -22.72
CA TYR A 360 1.36 -26.25 -22.97
C TYR A 360 -0.03 -26.81 -23.30
N CYS A 361 -1.06 -26.47 -22.51
CA CYS A 361 -2.44 -26.85 -22.78
C CYS A 361 -2.97 -26.24 -24.08
N THR A 362 -2.52 -25.05 -24.47
CA THR A 362 -2.86 -24.44 -25.77
C THR A 362 -2.29 -25.24 -26.94
N PHE A 363 -1.06 -25.75 -26.84
CA PHE A 363 -0.50 -26.63 -27.87
C PHE A 363 -1.27 -27.94 -28.01
N ILE A 364 -1.77 -28.50 -26.90
CA ILE A 364 -2.67 -29.67 -26.91
C ILE A 364 -4.00 -29.31 -27.58
N LYS A 365 -4.60 -28.18 -27.20
CA LYS A 365 -5.85 -27.68 -27.80
C LYS A 365 -5.76 -27.47 -29.31
N LEU A 366 -4.61 -27.01 -29.80
CA LEU A 366 -4.34 -26.82 -31.22
C LEU A 366 -4.03 -28.12 -31.99
N GLY A 367 -4.01 -29.27 -31.30
CA GLY A 367 -3.68 -30.57 -31.89
C GLY A 367 -2.21 -30.74 -32.27
N ILE A 368 -1.33 -29.84 -31.80
CA ILE A 368 0.12 -29.90 -32.07
C ILE A 368 0.79 -30.96 -31.19
N LEU A 369 0.29 -31.15 -29.97
CA LEU A 369 0.75 -32.17 -29.03
C LEU A 369 -0.42 -33.09 -28.66
N PRO A 370 -0.22 -34.43 -28.55
CA PRO A 370 -1.25 -35.31 -28.04
C PRO A 370 -1.40 -35.08 -26.53
N GLY A 371 -2.65 -35.12 -26.05
CA GLY A 371 -2.95 -34.95 -24.63
C GLY A 371 -4.41 -34.61 -24.39
N ILE A 372 -4.77 -34.56 -23.11
CA ILE A 372 -6.08 -34.12 -22.63
C ILE A 372 -5.86 -32.80 -21.89
N TYR A 373 -6.70 -31.81 -22.16
CA TYR A 373 -6.75 -30.58 -21.37
C TYR A 373 -8.19 -30.40 -20.86
N ASP A 374 -8.33 -29.91 -19.64
CA ASP A 374 -9.64 -29.56 -19.08
C ASP A 374 -9.97 -28.10 -19.43
N PRO A 375 -11.03 -27.84 -20.23
CA PRO A 375 -11.47 -26.48 -20.56
C PRO A 375 -12.02 -25.71 -19.36
N THR A 376 -12.41 -26.40 -18.29
CA THR A 376 -12.95 -25.82 -17.06
C THR A 376 -11.89 -25.65 -15.96
N SER A 377 -10.64 -26.02 -16.26
CA SER A 377 -9.52 -25.89 -15.34
C SER A 377 -9.29 -24.44 -14.93
N GLN A 378 -8.81 -24.26 -13.69
CA GLN A 378 -8.43 -22.97 -13.12
C GLN A 378 -7.33 -22.25 -13.94
N ILE A 379 -6.63 -22.98 -14.81
CA ILE A 379 -5.65 -22.41 -15.75
C ILE A 379 -6.30 -21.36 -16.65
N TRP A 380 -7.57 -21.53 -17.02
CA TRP A 380 -8.27 -20.63 -17.96
C TRP A 380 -9.05 -19.51 -17.28
N SER A 381 -9.25 -19.57 -15.95
CA SER A 381 -10.11 -18.62 -15.26
C SER A 381 -9.45 -17.25 -15.09
N ASP A 382 -8.16 -17.22 -14.72
CA ASP A 382 -7.48 -15.98 -14.31
C ASP A 382 -6.00 -16.00 -14.65
N TRP A 383 -5.51 -14.95 -15.32
CA TRP A 383 -4.11 -14.82 -15.74
C TRP A 383 -3.10 -14.65 -14.60
N LEU A 384 -3.55 -14.26 -13.40
CA LEU A 384 -2.67 -14.00 -12.25
C LEU A 384 -2.83 -15.06 -11.15
N TYR A 385 -3.50 -16.17 -11.43
CA TYR A 385 -3.65 -17.24 -10.44
C TYR A 385 -2.26 -17.83 -10.12
N PRO A 386 -1.78 -17.74 -8.86
CA PRO A 386 -0.48 -18.29 -8.50
C PRO A 386 -0.60 -19.82 -8.37
N PHE A 387 0.24 -20.57 -9.10
CA PHE A 387 0.39 -22.02 -8.98
C PHE A 387 1.69 -22.30 -8.19
N PRO A 388 1.65 -22.45 -6.85
CA PRO A 388 2.86 -22.51 -6.02
C PRO A 388 3.78 -23.69 -6.37
N VAL A 389 3.22 -24.77 -6.94
CA VAL A 389 3.97 -25.95 -7.38
C VAL A 389 5.08 -25.60 -8.37
N TYR A 390 4.85 -24.64 -9.28
CA TYR A 390 5.89 -24.19 -10.22
C TYR A 390 6.93 -23.28 -9.57
N GLY A 391 6.53 -22.49 -8.58
CA GLY A 391 7.47 -21.77 -7.73
C GLY A 391 8.41 -22.74 -7.00
N ILE A 392 7.87 -23.82 -6.41
CA ILE A 392 8.66 -24.89 -5.79
C ILE A 392 9.58 -25.55 -6.83
N GLY A 393 9.06 -25.82 -8.04
CA GLY A 393 9.84 -26.37 -9.15
C GLY A 393 11.05 -25.50 -9.51
N PHE A 394 10.89 -24.18 -9.60
CA PHE A 394 12.00 -23.27 -9.82
C PHE A 394 13.01 -23.31 -8.65
N VAL A 395 12.53 -23.30 -7.41
CA VAL A 395 13.40 -23.40 -6.22
C VAL A 395 14.20 -24.70 -6.24
N ALA A 396 13.59 -25.83 -6.60
CA ALA A 396 14.28 -27.10 -6.77
C ALA A 396 15.36 -27.03 -7.87
N CYS A 397 15.06 -26.38 -9.00
CA CYS A 397 16.04 -26.14 -10.06
C CYS A 397 17.25 -25.32 -9.56
N ALA A 398 17.01 -24.30 -8.72
CA ALA A 398 18.05 -23.43 -8.18
C ALA A 398 18.85 -24.08 -7.03
N LEU A 399 18.21 -24.85 -6.15
CA LEU A 399 18.82 -25.41 -4.95
C LEU A 399 19.44 -26.80 -5.16
N ALA A 400 18.87 -27.61 -6.05
CA ALA A 400 19.32 -28.98 -6.30
C ALA A 400 19.95 -29.14 -7.68
N PHE A 401 19.26 -28.74 -8.76
CA PHE A 401 19.76 -29.01 -10.11
C PHE A 401 20.94 -28.12 -10.51
N TYR A 402 20.98 -26.87 -10.06
CA TYR A 402 22.10 -25.96 -10.32
C TYR A 402 23.44 -26.45 -9.73
N PRO A 403 23.54 -26.88 -8.45
CA PRO A 403 24.78 -27.46 -7.96
C PRO A 403 25.14 -28.79 -8.63
N ILE A 404 24.16 -29.63 -8.99
CA ILE A 404 24.40 -30.87 -9.77
C ILE A 404 24.98 -30.54 -11.15
N LYS A 405 24.41 -29.57 -11.86
CA LYS A 405 24.96 -29.03 -13.12
C LYS A 405 26.42 -28.61 -12.94
N ASN A 406 26.71 -27.80 -11.92
CA ASN A 406 28.07 -27.30 -11.69
C ASN A 406 29.05 -28.44 -11.38
N TRP A 407 28.61 -29.46 -10.64
CA TRP A 407 29.39 -30.67 -10.39
C TRP A 407 29.68 -31.45 -11.68
N LEU A 408 28.66 -31.66 -12.53
CA LEU A 408 28.80 -32.33 -13.82
C LEU A 408 29.77 -31.59 -14.76
N GLN A 409 29.67 -30.27 -14.85
CA GLN A 409 30.58 -29.44 -15.67
C GLN A 409 32.04 -29.53 -15.21
N LYS A 410 32.28 -29.75 -13.91
CA LYS A 410 33.63 -29.91 -13.36
C LYS A 410 34.24 -31.29 -13.61
N HIS A 411 33.42 -32.35 -13.59
CA HIS A 411 33.90 -33.73 -13.66
C HIS A 411 33.87 -34.30 -15.09
N ILE A 412 33.11 -33.69 -16.00
CA ILE A 412 32.97 -34.14 -17.39
C ILE A 412 33.53 -33.06 -18.31
N HIS A 413 34.72 -33.30 -18.86
CA HIS A 413 35.47 -32.34 -19.69
C HIS A 413 34.96 -32.18 -21.15
N ASN A 414 33.76 -32.67 -21.46
CA ASN A 414 33.17 -32.62 -22.81
C ASN A 414 32.09 -31.54 -22.91
N LYS A 415 31.94 -30.87 -24.07
CA LYS A 415 31.05 -29.69 -24.21
C LYS A 415 29.56 -30.01 -24.07
N TRP A 416 29.09 -31.16 -24.55
CA TRP A 416 27.65 -31.48 -24.63
C TRP A 416 27.19 -32.55 -23.63
N SER A 417 28.11 -33.39 -23.16
CA SER A 417 27.79 -34.49 -22.24
C SER A 417 27.21 -34.03 -20.88
N PRO A 418 27.73 -32.98 -20.22
CA PRO A 418 27.15 -32.48 -18.97
C PRO A 418 25.70 -31.98 -19.12
N LEU A 419 25.37 -31.38 -20.28
CA LEU A 419 24.03 -30.91 -20.58
C LEU A 419 23.06 -32.08 -20.76
N LEU A 420 23.45 -33.09 -21.54
CA LEU A 420 22.62 -34.28 -21.77
C LEU A 420 22.40 -35.06 -20.47
N VAL A 421 23.45 -35.26 -19.68
CA VAL A 421 23.35 -35.93 -18.38
C VAL A 421 22.47 -35.13 -17.41
N SER A 422 22.62 -33.80 -17.38
CA SER A 422 21.75 -32.93 -16.58
C SER A 422 20.29 -33.02 -17.02
N PHE A 423 20.01 -33.08 -18.33
CA PHE A 423 18.65 -33.23 -18.84
C PHE A 423 18.02 -34.56 -18.38
N VAL A 424 18.76 -35.67 -18.50
CA VAL A 424 18.28 -36.99 -18.06
C VAL A 424 18.01 -37.00 -16.56
N ILE A 425 18.91 -36.45 -15.74
CA ILE A 425 18.71 -36.35 -14.28
C ILE A 425 17.49 -35.48 -13.96
N ASN A 426 17.37 -34.31 -14.59
CA ASN A 426 16.24 -33.40 -14.38
C ASN A 426 14.91 -34.08 -14.75
N ALA A 427 14.85 -34.74 -15.91
CA ALA A 427 13.67 -35.47 -16.36
C ALA A 427 13.27 -36.56 -15.36
N LEU A 428 14.22 -37.40 -14.92
CA LEU A 428 13.96 -38.47 -13.96
C LEU A 428 13.45 -37.93 -12.61
N VAL A 429 14.03 -36.84 -12.10
CA VAL A 429 13.60 -36.23 -10.84
C VAL A 429 12.22 -35.59 -10.98
N CYS A 430 11.96 -34.84 -12.06
CA CYS A 430 10.65 -34.27 -12.34
C CYS A 430 9.56 -35.36 -12.45
N THR A 431 9.83 -36.44 -13.17
CA THR A 431 8.93 -37.59 -13.28
C THR A 431 8.70 -38.27 -11.93
N GLY A 432 9.73 -38.38 -11.09
CA GLY A 432 9.58 -38.90 -9.73
C GLY A 432 8.67 -38.04 -8.87
N ILE A 433 8.80 -36.70 -8.95
CA ILE A 433 7.93 -35.76 -8.24
C ILE A 433 6.49 -35.85 -8.76
N GLU A 434 6.30 -35.85 -10.08
CA GLU A 434 4.99 -35.99 -10.72
C GLU A 434 4.30 -37.29 -10.31
N LEU A 435 5.05 -38.40 -10.24
CA LEU A 435 4.53 -39.68 -9.76
C LEU A 435 4.11 -39.61 -8.29
N VAL A 436 4.90 -39.01 -7.41
CA VAL A 436 4.56 -38.85 -5.99
C VAL A 436 3.31 -37.97 -5.82
N LEU A 437 3.20 -36.87 -6.56
CA LEU A 437 2.01 -36.01 -6.56
C LEU A 437 0.80 -36.77 -7.12
N GLY A 438 0.99 -37.55 -8.17
CA GLY A 438 -0.05 -38.40 -8.73
C GLY A 438 -0.58 -39.43 -7.73
N LEU A 439 0.33 -40.08 -7.01
CA LEU A 439 0.00 -41.09 -5.99
C LEU A 439 -0.64 -40.50 -4.72
N THR A 440 -0.38 -39.23 -4.41
CA THR A 440 -0.88 -38.58 -3.19
C THR A 440 -2.12 -37.71 -3.41
N GLN A 441 -2.27 -37.08 -4.59
CA GLN A 441 -3.28 -36.06 -4.85
C GLN A 441 -4.19 -36.37 -6.04
N ASN A 442 -3.73 -37.16 -7.01
CA ASN A 442 -4.48 -37.51 -8.21
C ASN A 442 -4.98 -38.96 -8.16
N GLN A 443 -5.55 -39.39 -7.05
CA GLN A 443 -6.10 -40.74 -6.94
C GLN A 443 -7.49 -40.82 -7.59
N PRO A 444 -7.80 -41.90 -8.32
CA PRO A 444 -9.03 -41.98 -9.10
C PRO A 444 -10.25 -42.07 -8.18
N VAL A 445 -11.23 -41.21 -8.43
CA VAL A 445 -12.55 -41.25 -7.77
C VAL A 445 -13.54 -41.80 -8.80
N ASN A 446 -14.15 -42.94 -8.51
CA ASN A 446 -15.05 -43.65 -9.44
C ASN A 446 -14.38 -44.01 -10.79
N GLY A 447 -13.08 -44.31 -10.78
CA GLY A 447 -12.33 -44.68 -11.98
C GLY A 447 -11.92 -43.50 -12.87
N VAL A 448 -12.19 -42.26 -12.46
CA VAL A 448 -11.78 -41.04 -13.18
C VAL A 448 -10.74 -40.31 -12.35
N TYR A 449 -9.63 -39.94 -12.99
CA TYR A 449 -8.59 -39.13 -12.35
C TYR A 449 -9.04 -37.66 -12.23
N PRO A 450 -8.93 -37.06 -11.03
CA PRO A 450 -9.48 -35.73 -10.78
C PRO A 450 -8.66 -34.57 -11.36
N LEU A 451 -7.35 -34.75 -11.59
CA LEU A 451 -6.46 -33.66 -12.03
C LEU A 451 -5.94 -33.89 -13.46
N TRP A 452 -5.39 -35.08 -13.74
CA TRP A 452 -4.90 -35.45 -15.07
C TRP A 452 -4.97 -36.96 -15.30
N ASP A 453 -5.11 -37.38 -16.56
CA ASP A 453 -5.12 -38.79 -16.94
C ASP A 453 -4.20 -39.02 -18.15
N TYR A 454 -3.14 -39.81 -17.95
CA TYR A 454 -2.19 -40.20 -18.99
C TYR A 454 -2.30 -41.66 -19.40
N SER A 455 -3.39 -42.36 -19.05
CA SER A 455 -3.57 -43.80 -19.33
C SER A 455 -3.43 -44.15 -20.81
N ASN A 456 -3.77 -43.22 -21.71
CA ASN A 456 -3.68 -43.40 -23.16
C ASN A 456 -2.39 -42.84 -23.79
N MET A 457 -1.41 -42.42 -22.99
CA MET A 457 -0.18 -41.79 -23.46
C MET A 457 1.00 -42.79 -23.55
N PHE A 458 1.94 -42.52 -24.45
CA PHE A 458 3.11 -43.38 -24.66
C PHE A 458 4.00 -43.47 -23.41
N CYS A 459 4.44 -44.69 -23.07
CA CYS A 459 5.21 -45.00 -21.86
C CYS A 459 4.55 -44.47 -20.57
N ASN A 460 3.24 -44.65 -20.46
CA ASN A 460 2.51 -44.34 -19.24
C ASN A 460 2.86 -45.31 -18.09
N PHE A 461 2.81 -44.79 -16.86
CA PHE A 461 2.81 -45.59 -15.64
C PHE A 461 1.66 -45.15 -14.73
N MET A 462 0.75 -46.09 -14.41
CA MET A 462 -0.40 -45.92 -13.51
C MET A 462 -1.35 -44.76 -13.86
N GLY A 463 -1.42 -44.34 -15.14
CA GLY A 463 -2.19 -43.14 -15.51
C GLY A 463 -1.59 -41.82 -15.01
N GLN A 464 -0.50 -41.84 -14.23
CA GLN A 464 0.03 -40.67 -13.53
C GLN A 464 1.17 -39.95 -14.24
N ILE A 465 2.04 -40.68 -14.93
CA ILE A 465 3.20 -40.11 -15.65
C ILE A 465 3.26 -40.68 -17.06
N CYS A 466 3.88 -39.95 -18.00
CA CYS A 466 4.14 -40.43 -19.36
C CYS A 466 5.45 -39.85 -19.91
N LEU A 467 5.99 -40.45 -20.98
CA LEU A 467 7.28 -40.03 -21.53
C LEU A 467 7.23 -38.60 -22.09
N GLN A 468 6.13 -38.19 -22.73
CA GLN A 468 5.98 -36.85 -23.27
C GLN A 468 6.15 -35.78 -22.18
N ASN A 469 5.45 -35.93 -21.05
CA ASN A 469 5.53 -34.99 -19.93
C ASN A 469 6.87 -35.07 -19.21
N ALA A 470 7.45 -36.28 -19.07
CA ALA A 470 8.79 -36.46 -18.52
C ALA A 470 9.84 -35.66 -19.32
N LEU A 471 9.75 -35.70 -20.66
CA LEU A 471 10.62 -34.92 -21.54
C LEU A 471 10.32 -33.43 -21.48
N ALA A 472 9.04 -33.03 -21.42
CA ALA A 472 8.63 -31.62 -21.33
C ALA A 472 9.12 -30.96 -20.03
N PHE A 473 8.88 -31.60 -18.88
CA PHE A 473 9.36 -31.11 -17.59
C PHE A 473 10.89 -31.16 -17.49
N GLY A 474 11.51 -32.24 -17.98
CA GLY A 474 12.97 -32.33 -18.06
C GLY A 474 13.59 -31.22 -18.89
N PHE A 475 12.96 -30.85 -20.01
CA PHE A 475 13.40 -29.76 -20.88
C PHE A 475 13.24 -28.40 -20.21
N ALA A 476 12.06 -28.14 -19.63
CA ALA A 476 11.78 -26.91 -18.89
C ALA A 476 12.74 -26.72 -17.71
N ALA A 477 12.94 -27.76 -16.89
CA ALA A 477 13.90 -27.75 -15.79
C ALA A 477 15.33 -27.50 -16.27
N THR A 478 15.72 -28.10 -17.41
CA THR A 478 17.04 -27.88 -18.00
C THR A 478 17.22 -26.45 -18.47
N ILE A 479 16.24 -25.86 -19.16
CA ILE A 479 16.26 -24.42 -19.53
C ILE A 479 16.37 -23.55 -18.28
N ILE A 480 15.58 -23.85 -17.25
CA ILE A 480 15.58 -23.07 -16.01
C ILE A 480 16.96 -23.11 -15.34
N THR A 481 17.53 -24.31 -15.16
CA THR A 481 18.82 -24.50 -14.51
C THR A 481 20.00 -23.98 -15.34
N TRP A 482 19.94 -24.12 -16.66
CA TRP A 482 21.08 -23.79 -17.53
C TRP A 482 21.09 -22.36 -18.04
N VAL A 483 19.91 -21.75 -18.23
CA VAL A 483 19.75 -20.45 -18.87
C VAL A 483 19.09 -19.45 -17.92
N VAL A 484 17.88 -19.75 -17.44
CA VAL A 484 17.05 -18.77 -16.72
C VAL A 484 17.66 -18.38 -15.38
N TYR A 485 18.03 -19.36 -14.54
CA TYR A 485 18.56 -19.09 -13.21
C TYR A 485 19.91 -18.33 -13.26
N PRO A 486 20.91 -18.74 -14.06
CA PRO A 486 22.15 -17.97 -14.24
C PRO A 486 21.88 -16.54 -14.75
N PHE A 487 20.98 -16.41 -15.73
CA PHE A 487 20.61 -15.11 -16.28
C PHE A 487 20.01 -14.19 -15.20
N LEU A 488 19.06 -14.68 -14.40
CA LEU A 488 18.44 -13.91 -13.34
C LEU A 488 19.43 -13.53 -12.24
N GLU A 489 20.33 -14.42 -11.88
CA GLU A 489 21.37 -14.17 -10.87
C GLU A 489 22.43 -13.16 -11.37
N GLN A 490 22.80 -13.22 -12.65
CA GLN A 490 23.66 -12.25 -13.29
C GLN A 490 23.05 -10.85 -13.25
N HIS A 491 21.78 -10.72 -13.64
CA HIS A 491 21.06 -9.44 -13.62
C HIS A 491 20.85 -8.93 -12.20
N ARG A 492 20.55 -9.82 -11.25
CA ARG A 492 20.47 -9.45 -9.83
C ARG A 492 21.78 -8.83 -9.35
N LEU A 493 22.93 -9.42 -9.70
CA LEU A 493 24.21 -8.89 -9.28
C LEU A 493 24.60 -7.55 -9.97
N MET A 494 23.88 -7.13 -11.03
CA MET A 494 23.98 -5.77 -11.59
C MET A 494 23.18 -4.74 -10.80
N LEU A 495 22.24 -5.19 -9.97
CA LEU A 495 21.41 -4.35 -9.13
C LEU A 495 22.07 -4.16 -7.76
N ASP A 496 21.95 -2.96 -7.21
CA ASP A 496 22.35 -2.71 -5.83
C ASP A 496 21.47 -3.55 -4.88
N ASN A 497 22.04 -3.99 -3.75
CA ASN A 497 21.33 -4.77 -2.74
C ASN A 497 20.06 -4.08 -2.26
N ASN A 498 20.08 -2.75 -2.27
CA ASN A 498 18.96 -1.88 -1.99
C ASN A 498 17.80 -2.05 -2.99
N VAL A 499 18.09 -2.05 -4.29
CA VAL A 499 17.08 -2.28 -5.34
C VAL A 499 16.52 -3.69 -5.23
N CYS A 500 17.37 -4.69 -5.02
CA CYS A 500 16.89 -6.06 -4.85
C CYS A 500 16.02 -6.25 -3.60
N ASN A 501 16.19 -5.42 -2.56
CA ASN A 501 15.32 -5.45 -1.39
C ASN A 501 13.97 -4.82 -1.69
N VAL A 502 13.93 -3.73 -2.48
CA VAL A 502 12.68 -3.16 -2.99
C VAL A 502 11.94 -4.21 -3.82
N ILE A 503 12.62 -4.82 -4.79
CA ILE A 503 12.04 -5.87 -5.65
C ILE A 503 11.52 -7.01 -4.78
N PHE A 504 12.28 -7.45 -3.77
CA PHE A 504 11.84 -8.49 -2.84
C PHE A 504 10.54 -8.11 -2.13
N VAL A 505 10.47 -6.93 -1.53
CA VAL A 505 9.25 -6.48 -0.84
C VAL A 505 8.08 -6.41 -1.80
N VAL A 506 8.24 -5.78 -2.96
CA VAL A 506 7.19 -5.64 -3.98
C VAL A 506 6.67 -6.99 -4.42
N VAL A 507 7.57 -7.90 -4.80
CA VAL A 507 7.20 -9.23 -5.31
C VAL A 507 6.54 -10.07 -4.22
N VAL A 508 7.05 -10.06 -2.99
CA VAL A 508 6.47 -10.84 -1.89
C VAL A 508 5.10 -10.30 -1.48
N VAL A 509 4.94 -8.98 -1.39
CA VAL A 509 3.65 -8.36 -1.08
C VAL A 509 2.65 -8.65 -2.20
N PHE A 510 3.04 -8.46 -3.46
CA PHE A 510 2.22 -8.81 -4.61
C PHE A 510 1.80 -10.28 -4.60
N PHE A 511 2.73 -11.19 -4.33
CA PHE A 511 2.42 -12.61 -4.24
C PHE A 511 1.51 -12.93 -3.05
N ALA A 512 1.68 -12.29 -1.90
CA ALA A 512 0.80 -12.47 -0.75
C ALA A 512 -0.63 -11.98 -1.05
N ILE A 513 -0.78 -10.88 -1.79
CA ILE A 513 -2.08 -10.40 -2.30
C ILE A 513 -2.73 -11.46 -3.18
N LEU A 514 -1.99 -12.02 -4.15
CA LEU A 514 -2.50 -13.07 -5.03
C LEU A 514 -2.91 -14.32 -4.24
N MET A 515 -2.08 -14.77 -3.29
CA MET A 515 -2.40 -15.91 -2.43
C MET A 515 -3.67 -15.65 -1.58
N GLY A 516 -3.82 -14.42 -1.06
CA GLY A 516 -5.02 -14.00 -0.34
C GLY A 516 -6.28 -14.04 -1.21
N LEU A 517 -6.20 -13.48 -2.41
CA LEU A 517 -7.32 -13.44 -3.37
C LEU A 517 -7.75 -14.83 -3.86
N TYR A 518 -6.79 -15.73 -4.11
CA TYR A 518 -7.06 -16.96 -4.85
C TYR A 518 -7.07 -18.25 -4.01
N LEU A 519 -6.34 -18.29 -2.88
CA LEU A 519 -6.17 -19.52 -2.09
C LEU A 519 -6.84 -19.46 -0.71
N VAL A 520 -7.18 -18.28 -0.20
CA VAL A 520 -7.94 -18.16 1.05
C VAL A 520 -9.43 -18.19 0.74
N LYS A 521 -10.06 -19.37 0.85
CA LYS A 521 -11.52 -19.46 0.97
C LYS A 521 -11.88 -19.30 2.46
N LEU A 522 -12.33 -18.12 2.87
CA LEU A 522 -13.04 -18.02 4.14
C LEU A 522 -14.42 -18.66 3.98
N THR A 523 -14.62 -19.83 4.58
CA THR A 523 -15.97 -20.36 4.83
C THR A 523 -16.60 -19.52 5.93
N LEU A 524 -17.50 -18.61 5.55
CA LEU A 524 -18.37 -17.94 6.51
C LEU A 524 -19.29 -19.00 7.17
N PRO A 525 -19.47 -18.99 8.51
CA PRO A 525 -20.43 -19.87 9.16
C PRO A 525 -21.84 -19.64 8.59
N GLU A 526 -22.59 -20.72 8.34
CA GLU A 526 -23.95 -20.72 7.76
C GLU A 526 -24.95 -19.80 8.49
N ALA A 527 -24.65 -19.41 9.73
CA ALA A 527 -25.44 -18.46 10.51
C ALA A 527 -25.51 -17.04 9.90
N ILE A 528 -24.60 -16.67 8.99
CA ILE A 528 -24.59 -15.35 8.32
C ILE A 528 -25.18 -15.43 6.90
N SER A 529 -25.15 -16.60 6.25
CA SER A 529 -25.72 -16.80 4.91
C SER A 529 -27.26 -16.84 4.93
N GLY A 530 -27.87 -17.30 6.02
CA GLY A 530 -29.34 -17.37 6.15
C GLY A 530 -30.05 -16.02 6.26
N THR A 531 -29.34 -14.93 6.58
CA THR A 531 -29.91 -13.58 6.66
C THR A 531 -29.86 -12.80 5.34
N LEU A 532 -29.16 -13.30 4.32
CA LEU A 532 -29.07 -12.65 3.00
C LEU A 532 -29.98 -13.28 1.94
N SER A 533 -30.57 -14.46 2.21
CA SER A 533 -31.49 -15.13 1.30
C SER A 533 -32.98 -14.84 1.57
N THR A 534 -33.30 -14.06 2.61
CA THR A 534 -34.70 -13.77 3.00
C THR A 534 -35.15 -12.33 2.68
N SER A 535 -34.35 -11.55 1.95
CA SER A 535 -34.72 -10.18 1.53
C SER A 535 -34.96 -10.01 0.03
N THR A 536 -35.25 -11.09 -0.69
CA THR A 536 -35.80 -11.04 -2.05
C THR A 536 -36.93 -12.06 -2.18
N GLU A 537 -38.09 -11.70 -1.64
CA GLU A 537 -39.39 -11.98 -2.24
C GLU A 537 -40.17 -10.66 -2.35
#